data_AF-A0A849GUE3-F1
#
_entry.id   AF-A0A849GUE3-F1
#
_cell.length_a   1.000
_cell.length_b   1.000
_cell.length_c   1.000
_cell.angle_alpha   90.00
_cell.angle_beta   90.00
_cell.angle_gamma   90.00
#
_symmetry.space_group_name_H-M   'P 1'
#
loop_
_entity.id
_entity.type
_entity.pdbx_description
1 polymer ?
#
loop_
_entity_poly.entity_id
_entity_poly.type
_entity_poly.pdbx_seq_one_letter_code
_entity_poly.pdbx_strand_id
1 'polypeptide(L)'
;MQIFTEFSQYMPHGMCLLWQPWLVILWAGSDVLIAAAYFAIPIALLSVVRQRDDLKHKGLILLFAGFITLCGLTHLLSVVTLWYPIYPAQGVVKLVTGIVSATTAVVLFRLVPTLVAIPSRAELELRNARLSAEIESQDRTLAELRAIRDNLEIEVAERTAELQAANTKLATVAREAVHRSRNLLSVVGSIARQSARGTEDTKTFIENFQARLAVLADATATVLAEDHVPSADLGTVIRKQLEPVMETYGARVRVGGAAVATDAEAAQQISLVIHELATNAQKYGGLAGESGEVELTWQVANGEDDAQWLHLKWQETLAEYAARLLDESAEGFGTKLTTRIVPAMLKGTADRKLDGNRLTYELNVPLSSLNANVSGQGDATLAARIVDRDFGHP
;
A
#
# COMPACT_ATOMS: atom_id res chain seq x y z
N MET A 1 -91.44 29.34 17.04
CA MET A 1 -91.29 27.89 17.36
C MET A 1 -92.64 27.21 17.66
N GLN A 2 -93.78 27.74 17.20
CA GLN A 2 -95.13 27.14 17.40
C GLN A 2 -95.64 26.35 16.17
N ILE A 3 -95.14 26.66 14.96
CA ILE A 3 -95.54 26.02 13.69
C ILE A 3 -95.17 24.52 13.63
N PHE A 4 -94.18 24.07 14.41
CA PHE A 4 -93.71 22.68 14.39
C PHE A 4 -94.41 21.78 15.40
N THR A 5 -95.35 22.28 16.21
CA THR A 5 -95.97 21.53 17.32
C THR A 5 -97.50 21.47 17.27
N GLU A 6 -98.13 22.26 16.41
CA GLU A 6 -99.59 22.21 16.21
C GLU A 6 -99.96 21.15 15.15
N PHE A 7 -100.01 19.89 15.58
CA PHE A 7 -100.36 18.76 14.71
C PHE A 7 -101.87 18.49 14.62
N SER A 8 -102.68 19.19 15.41
CA SER A 8 -104.13 18.99 15.53
C SER A 8 -104.93 19.29 14.25
N GLN A 9 -104.32 20.01 13.30
CA GLN A 9 -104.95 20.37 12.02
C GLN A 9 -104.75 19.31 10.92
N TYR A 10 -103.89 18.32 11.15
CA TYR A 10 -103.57 17.28 10.16
C TYR A 10 -104.19 15.93 10.54
N MET A 11 -104.53 15.12 9.55
CA MET A 11 -105.00 13.75 9.80
C MET A 11 -103.84 12.75 9.78
N PRO A 12 -103.78 11.78 10.73
CA PRO A 12 -102.83 10.68 10.69
C PRO A 12 -102.92 9.90 9.37
N HIS A 13 -101.78 9.40 8.88
CA HIS A 13 -101.73 8.68 7.62
C HIS A 13 -102.53 7.37 7.65
N GLY A 14 -102.71 6.77 8.83
CA GLY A 14 -103.57 5.59 9.00
C GLY A 14 -105.03 5.81 8.56
N MET A 15 -105.51 7.06 8.64
CA MET A 15 -106.84 7.44 8.11
C MET A 15 -106.92 7.26 6.59
N CYS A 16 -105.83 7.58 5.86
CA CYS A 16 -105.75 7.37 4.41
C CYS A 16 -105.77 5.88 4.03
N LEU A 17 -105.31 5.00 4.94
CA LEU A 17 -105.34 3.55 4.77
C LEU A 17 -106.67 2.94 5.26
N LEU A 18 -107.64 3.77 5.65
CA LEU A 18 -108.92 3.38 6.26
C LEU A 18 -108.74 2.45 7.48
N TRP A 19 -107.56 2.49 8.13
CA TRP A 19 -107.17 1.58 9.20
C TRP A 19 -107.37 0.08 8.87
N GLN A 20 -107.30 -0.31 7.59
CA GLN A 20 -107.38 -1.73 7.23
C GLN A 20 -106.18 -2.48 7.81
N PRO A 21 -106.38 -3.50 8.69
CA PRO A 21 -105.27 -4.09 9.46
C PRO A 21 -104.15 -4.65 8.60
N TRP A 22 -104.49 -5.33 7.50
CA TRP A 22 -103.50 -5.92 6.60
C TRP A 22 -102.64 -4.85 5.91
N LEU A 23 -103.23 -3.71 5.54
CA LEU A 23 -102.57 -2.63 4.83
C LEU A 23 -101.67 -1.83 5.78
N VAL A 24 -102.12 -1.58 7.01
CA VAL A 24 -101.32 -0.93 8.06
C VAL A 24 -100.12 -1.80 8.44
N ILE A 25 -100.31 -3.12 8.62
CA ILE A 25 -99.22 -4.05 8.89
C ILE A 25 -98.23 -4.08 7.74
N LEU A 26 -98.71 -4.11 6.50
CA LEU A 26 -97.85 -4.12 5.31
C LEU A 26 -97.02 -2.83 5.21
N TRP A 27 -97.64 -1.66 5.38
CA TRP A 27 -96.96 -0.36 5.34
C TRP A 27 -95.95 -0.21 6.49
N ALA A 28 -96.40 -0.39 7.74
CA ALA A 28 -95.53 -0.26 8.91
C ALA A 28 -94.41 -1.29 8.91
N GLY A 29 -94.72 -2.55 8.57
CA GLY A 29 -93.74 -3.63 8.49
C GLY A 29 -92.67 -3.37 7.43
N SER A 30 -93.08 -2.86 6.26
CA SER A 30 -92.13 -2.51 5.18
C SER A 30 -91.22 -1.35 5.59
N ASP A 31 -91.78 -0.28 6.16
CA ASP A 31 -90.99 0.87 6.61
C ASP A 31 -90.02 0.50 7.75
N VAL A 32 -90.46 -0.33 8.71
CA VAL A 32 -89.58 -0.83 9.78
C VAL A 32 -88.45 -1.67 9.20
N LEU A 33 -88.73 -2.56 8.26
CA LEU A 33 -87.72 -3.40 7.63
C LEU A 33 -86.70 -2.56 6.83
N ILE A 34 -87.17 -1.58 6.06
CA ILE A 34 -86.30 -0.66 5.32
C ILE A 34 -85.45 0.17 6.29
N ALA A 35 -86.04 0.73 7.34
CA ALA A 35 -85.32 1.51 8.35
C ALA A 35 -84.24 0.66 9.03
N ALA A 36 -84.54 -0.58 9.42
CA ALA A 36 -83.57 -1.50 10.02
C ALA A 36 -82.37 -1.76 9.10
N ALA A 37 -82.62 -2.03 7.81
CA ALA A 37 -81.55 -2.19 6.81
C ALA A 37 -80.72 -0.91 6.63
N TYR A 38 -81.38 0.25 6.57
CA TYR A 38 -80.73 1.55 6.42
C TYR A 38 -79.95 2.02 7.65
N PHE A 39 -80.22 1.50 8.85
CA PHE A 39 -79.34 1.70 10.00
C PHE A 39 -78.19 0.68 10.07
N ALA A 40 -78.41 -0.55 9.59
CA ALA A 40 -77.37 -1.59 9.59
C ALA A 40 -76.23 -1.31 8.58
N ILE A 41 -76.54 -0.86 7.35
CA ILE A 41 -75.54 -0.61 6.30
C ILE A 41 -74.50 0.45 6.74
N PRO A 42 -74.89 1.63 7.25
CA PRO A 42 -73.95 2.62 7.76
C PRO A 42 -73.04 2.11 8.89
N ILE A 43 -73.54 1.24 9.78
CA ILE A 43 -72.72 0.63 10.84
C ILE A 43 -71.57 -0.18 10.22
N ALA A 44 -71.86 -0.99 9.21
CA ALA A 44 -70.85 -1.77 8.48
C ALA A 44 -69.87 -0.88 7.69
N LEU A 45 -70.36 0.19 7.05
CA LEU A 45 -69.48 1.14 6.36
C LEU A 45 -68.54 1.86 7.34
N LEU A 46 -69.05 2.28 8.50
CA LEU A 46 -68.26 2.92 9.55
C LEU A 46 -67.23 1.95 10.16
N SER A 47 -67.53 0.64 10.27
CA SER A 47 -66.53 -0.33 10.72
C SER A 47 -65.37 -0.47 9.72
N VAL A 48 -65.66 -0.48 8.41
CA VAL A 48 -64.63 -0.50 7.37
C VAL A 48 -63.75 0.74 7.42
N VAL A 49 -64.34 1.93 7.52
CA VAL A 49 -63.58 3.21 7.60
C VAL A 49 -62.70 3.28 8.84
N ARG A 50 -63.13 2.68 9.95
CA ARG A 50 -62.34 2.60 11.19
C ARG A 50 -61.21 1.58 11.12
N GLN A 51 -61.37 0.47 10.39
CA GLN A 51 -60.39 -0.60 10.31
C GLN A 51 -59.33 -0.39 9.21
N ARG A 52 -59.62 0.46 8.21
CA ARG A 52 -58.76 0.63 7.04
C ARG A 52 -58.28 2.07 6.87
N ASP A 53 -57.00 2.30 7.19
CA ASP A 53 -56.38 3.63 7.12
C ASP A 53 -55.89 4.04 5.73
N ASP A 54 -55.73 3.08 4.82
CA ASP A 54 -55.28 3.30 3.45
C ASP A 54 -56.36 3.86 2.50
N LEU A 55 -57.58 4.07 3.01
CA LEU A 55 -58.70 4.60 2.24
C LEU A 55 -58.49 6.09 1.95
N LYS A 56 -58.14 6.43 0.71
CA LYS A 56 -57.95 7.84 0.28
C LYS A 56 -59.22 8.69 0.35
N HIS A 57 -60.40 8.09 0.26
CA HIS A 57 -61.69 8.80 0.15
C HIS A 57 -62.66 8.48 1.31
N LYS A 58 -62.18 8.47 2.57
CA LYS A 58 -63.02 8.25 3.77
C LYS A 58 -64.26 9.17 3.81
N GLY A 59 -64.12 10.43 3.38
CA GLY A 59 -65.21 11.40 3.31
C GLY A 59 -66.38 10.99 2.41
N LEU A 60 -66.11 10.34 1.27
CA LEU A 60 -67.17 9.84 0.38
C LEU A 60 -67.98 8.73 1.07
N ILE A 61 -67.31 7.80 1.76
CA ILE A 61 -67.95 6.71 2.48
C ILE A 61 -68.81 7.26 3.63
N LEU A 62 -68.34 8.30 4.32
CA LEU A 62 -69.11 8.99 5.37
C LEU A 62 -70.34 9.71 4.83
N LEU A 63 -70.26 10.32 3.63
CA LEU A 63 -71.41 10.92 2.95
C LEU A 63 -72.47 9.86 2.61
N PHE A 64 -72.06 8.71 2.07
CA PHE A 64 -72.98 7.59 1.82
C PHE A 64 -73.61 7.07 3.12
N ALA A 65 -72.83 6.87 4.18
CA ALA A 65 -73.34 6.44 5.48
C ALA A 65 -74.36 7.44 6.04
N GLY A 66 -74.07 8.74 5.96
CA GLY A 66 -74.98 9.82 6.40
C GLY A 66 -76.27 9.88 5.58
N PHE A 67 -76.17 9.82 4.24
CA PHE A 67 -77.31 9.78 3.34
C PHE A 67 -78.23 8.59 3.63
N ILE A 68 -77.68 7.37 3.73
CA ILE A 68 -78.46 6.15 3.99
C ILE A 68 -79.15 6.22 5.37
N THR A 69 -78.46 6.76 6.38
CA THR A 69 -79.03 6.96 7.73
C THR A 69 -80.23 7.92 7.70
N LEU A 70 -80.11 9.03 6.97
CA LEU A 70 -81.18 10.01 6.82
C LEU A 70 -82.39 9.41 6.08
N CYS A 71 -82.16 8.60 5.04
CA CYS A 71 -83.22 7.82 4.40
C CYS A 71 -83.92 6.88 5.40
N GLY A 72 -83.16 6.16 6.24
CA GLY A 72 -83.72 5.28 7.27
C GLY A 72 -84.61 6.03 8.26
N LEU A 73 -84.18 7.24 8.65
CA LEU A 73 -84.96 8.12 9.50
C LEU A 73 -86.28 8.57 8.84
N THR A 74 -86.31 8.80 7.52
CA THR A 74 -87.58 9.12 6.84
C THR A 74 -88.60 8.00 6.90
N HIS A 75 -88.17 6.73 6.84
CA HIS A 75 -89.05 5.56 6.98
C HIS A 75 -89.54 5.38 8.41
N LEU A 76 -88.66 5.57 9.41
CA LEU A 76 -89.08 5.54 10.81
C LEU A 76 -90.14 6.60 11.12
N LEU A 77 -89.97 7.81 10.59
CA LEU A 77 -90.96 8.88 10.72
C LEU A 77 -92.26 8.55 9.96
N SER A 78 -92.22 7.85 8.83
CA SER A 78 -93.41 7.37 8.13
C SER A 78 -94.24 6.38 8.96
N VAL A 79 -93.58 5.53 9.76
CA VAL A 79 -94.29 4.65 10.71
C VAL A 79 -95.01 5.49 11.77
N VAL A 80 -94.34 6.49 12.33
CA VAL A 80 -94.95 7.38 13.33
C VAL A 80 -96.12 8.16 12.73
N THR A 81 -96.03 8.58 11.46
CA THR A 81 -97.10 9.35 10.80
C THR A 81 -98.39 8.58 10.59
N LEU A 82 -98.37 7.24 10.67
CA LEU A 82 -99.58 6.43 10.68
C LEU A 82 -100.50 6.80 11.86
N TRP A 83 -99.94 7.10 13.04
CA TRP A 83 -100.69 7.45 14.25
C TRP A 83 -100.65 8.95 14.58
N TYR A 84 -99.53 9.63 14.33
CA TYR A 84 -99.32 11.04 14.69
C TYR A 84 -98.88 11.86 13.47
N PRO A 85 -99.65 12.86 13.02
CA PRO A 85 -99.42 13.52 11.73
C PRO A 85 -98.29 14.57 11.76
N ILE A 86 -97.06 14.11 12.05
CA ILE A 86 -95.85 14.92 12.17
C ILE A 86 -95.23 15.31 10.82
N TYR A 87 -96.07 15.69 9.84
CA TYR A 87 -95.66 15.98 8.47
C TYR A 87 -94.60 17.09 8.33
N PRO A 88 -94.64 18.20 9.10
CA PRO A 88 -93.58 19.21 9.02
C PRO A 88 -92.19 18.65 9.38
N ALA A 89 -92.10 17.82 10.43
CA ALA A 89 -90.85 17.18 10.83
C ALA A 89 -90.37 16.18 9.77
N GLN A 90 -91.27 15.35 9.24
CA GLN A 90 -90.97 14.45 8.13
C GLN A 90 -90.48 15.21 6.89
N GLY A 91 -91.09 16.36 6.58
CA GLY A 91 -90.73 17.23 5.46
C GLY A 91 -89.32 17.83 5.61
N VAL A 92 -88.95 18.29 6.81
CA VAL A 92 -87.59 18.78 7.09
C VAL A 92 -86.57 17.67 6.90
N VAL A 93 -86.81 16.47 7.45
CA VAL A 93 -85.88 15.34 7.27
C VAL A 93 -85.78 14.95 5.78
N LYS A 94 -86.88 14.95 5.04
CA LYS A 94 -86.85 14.72 3.58
C LYS A 94 -86.03 15.77 2.83
N LEU A 95 -86.15 17.06 3.19
CA LEU A 95 -85.36 18.13 2.59
C LEU A 95 -83.86 17.96 2.88
N VAL A 96 -83.50 17.72 4.14
CA VAL A 96 -82.10 17.47 4.54
C VAL A 96 -81.54 16.23 3.82
N THR A 97 -82.33 15.16 3.76
CA THR A 97 -81.97 13.95 3.01
C THR A 97 -81.69 14.30 1.55
N GLY A 98 -82.58 15.04 0.88
CA GLY A 98 -82.40 15.46 -0.50
C GLY A 98 -81.13 16.28 -0.75
N ILE A 99 -80.79 17.20 0.15
CA ILE A 99 -79.55 17.99 0.07
C ILE A 99 -78.33 17.08 0.16
N VAL A 100 -78.27 16.19 1.16
CA VAL A 100 -77.14 15.27 1.34
C VAL A 100 -77.03 14.30 0.16
N SER A 101 -78.15 13.80 -0.39
CA SER A 101 -78.18 12.98 -1.60
C SER A 101 -77.58 13.70 -2.81
N ALA A 102 -78.00 14.94 -3.05
CA ALA A 102 -77.53 15.73 -4.17
C ALA A 102 -76.02 16.02 -4.05
N THR A 103 -75.56 16.38 -2.85
CA THR A 103 -74.11 16.54 -2.58
C THR A 103 -73.35 15.23 -2.82
N THR A 104 -73.86 14.10 -2.32
CA THR A 104 -73.24 12.78 -2.51
C THR A 104 -73.12 12.43 -4.00
N ALA A 105 -74.16 12.68 -4.80
CA ALA A 105 -74.15 12.44 -6.24
C ALA A 105 -73.10 13.31 -6.96
N VAL A 106 -73.05 14.61 -6.68
CA VAL A 106 -72.06 15.53 -7.28
C VAL A 106 -70.63 15.10 -6.95
N VAL A 107 -70.36 14.76 -5.68
CA VAL A 107 -69.04 14.31 -5.24
C VAL A 107 -68.67 12.98 -5.89
N LEU A 108 -69.60 12.03 -5.98
CA LEU A 108 -69.39 10.73 -6.61
C LEU A 108 -69.01 10.89 -8.09
N PHE A 109 -69.82 11.60 -8.88
CA PHE A 109 -69.55 11.80 -10.31
C PHE A 109 -68.20 12.49 -10.57
N ARG A 110 -67.80 13.40 -9.67
CA ARG A 110 -66.49 14.05 -9.74
C ARG A 110 -65.33 13.11 -9.40
N LEU A 111 -65.56 12.08 -8.59
CA LEU A 111 -64.55 11.09 -8.18
C LEU A 111 -64.47 9.86 -9.11
N VAL A 112 -65.48 9.60 -9.94
CA VAL A 112 -65.49 8.45 -10.88
C VAL A 112 -64.20 8.37 -11.71
N PRO A 113 -63.68 9.44 -12.34
CA PRO A 113 -62.45 9.36 -13.12
C PRO A 113 -61.24 8.89 -12.28
N THR A 114 -61.15 9.35 -11.03
CA THR A 114 -60.08 8.98 -10.10
C THR A 114 -60.19 7.51 -9.67
N LEU A 115 -61.41 7.02 -9.43
CA LEU A 115 -61.64 5.63 -9.02
C LEU A 115 -61.33 4.64 -10.15
N VAL A 116 -61.66 4.99 -11.40
CA VAL A 116 -61.37 4.17 -12.58
C VAL A 116 -59.87 4.14 -12.89
N ALA A 117 -59.12 5.18 -12.53
CA ALA A 117 -57.67 5.24 -12.73
C ALA A 117 -56.87 4.38 -11.73
N ILE A 118 -57.51 3.77 -10.73
CA ILE A 118 -56.82 2.90 -9.78
C ILE A 118 -56.41 1.61 -10.50
N PRO A 119 -55.12 1.23 -10.50
CA PRO A 119 -54.65 0.01 -11.15
C PRO A 119 -55.36 -1.24 -10.64
N SER A 120 -55.60 -2.19 -11.54
CA SER A 120 -56.16 -3.49 -11.17
C SER A 120 -55.17 -4.32 -10.35
N ARG A 121 -55.66 -5.29 -9.56
CA ARG A 121 -54.78 -6.21 -8.80
C ARG A 121 -53.82 -6.97 -9.71
N ALA A 122 -54.29 -7.45 -10.87
CA ALA A 122 -53.47 -8.15 -11.84
C ALA A 122 -52.34 -7.26 -12.39
N GLU A 123 -52.62 -5.98 -12.64
CA GLU A 123 -51.59 -5.04 -13.09
C GLU A 123 -50.53 -4.77 -12.01
N LEU A 124 -50.96 -4.65 -10.74
CA LEU A 124 -50.04 -4.50 -9.61
C LEU A 124 -49.17 -5.74 -9.41
N GLU A 125 -49.74 -6.94 -9.49
CA GLU A 125 -49.00 -8.20 -9.41
C GLU A 125 -47.99 -8.33 -10.54
N LEU A 126 -48.36 -7.97 -11.77
CA LEU A 126 -47.44 -7.96 -12.90
C LEU A 126 -46.28 -6.97 -12.70
N ARG A 127 -46.58 -5.75 -12.22
CA ARG A 127 -45.54 -4.75 -11.92
C ARG A 127 -44.61 -5.21 -10.79
N ASN A 128 -45.16 -5.80 -9.73
CA ASN A 128 -44.38 -6.35 -8.63
C ASN A 128 -43.48 -7.49 -9.11
N ALA A 129 -44.01 -8.43 -9.91
CA ALA A 129 -43.21 -9.51 -10.48
C ALA A 129 -42.07 -8.99 -11.36
N ARG A 130 -42.35 -7.96 -12.19
CA ARG A 130 -41.32 -7.31 -13.02
C ARG A 130 -40.24 -6.64 -12.16
N LEU A 131 -40.63 -5.88 -11.14
CA LEU A 131 -39.69 -5.21 -10.23
C LEU A 131 -38.83 -6.24 -9.47
N SER A 132 -39.44 -7.32 -9.00
CA SER A 132 -38.70 -8.39 -8.33
C SER A 132 -37.67 -9.05 -9.25
N ALA A 133 -38.01 -9.29 -10.52
CA ALA A 133 -37.06 -9.82 -11.50
C ALA A 133 -35.91 -8.84 -11.81
N GLU A 134 -36.19 -7.53 -11.84
CA GLU A 134 -35.17 -6.51 -12.05
C GLU A 134 -34.21 -6.38 -10.85
N ILE A 135 -34.73 -6.45 -9.62
CA ILE A 135 -33.90 -6.50 -8.40
C ILE A 135 -32.98 -7.72 -8.43
N GLU A 136 -33.51 -8.90 -8.78
CA GLU A 136 -32.70 -10.12 -8.88
C GLU A 136 -31.59 -9.98 -9.92
N SER A 137 -31.87 -9.33 -11.06
CA SER A 137 -30.84 -9.04 -12.06
C SER A 137 -29.77 -8.09 -11.54
N GLN A 138 -30.14 -7.06 -10.78
CA GLN A 138 -29.17 -6.12 -10.20
C GLN A 138 -28.28 -6.81 -9.17
N ASP A 139 -28.85 -7.66 -8.32
CA ASP A 139 -28.11 -8.41 -7.31
C ASP A 139 -27.07 -9.34 -7.94
N ARG A 140 -27.40 -9.99 -9.07
CA ARG A 140 -26.45 -10.82 -9.84
C ARG A 140 -25.29 -10.00 -10.38
N THR A 141 -25.57 -8.87 -11.04
CA THR A 141 -24.53 -7.98 -11.57
C THR A 141 -23.63 -7.45 -10.46
N LEU A 142 -24.19 -7.10 -9.30
CA LEU A 142 -23.42 -6.64 -8.15
C LEU A 142 -22.53 -7.76 -7.58
N ALA A 143 -22.99 -8.99 -7.54
CA ALA A 143 -22.20 -10.13 -7.11
C ALA A 143 -21.02 -10.40 -8.07
N GLU A 144 -21.27 -10.35 -9.39
CA GLU A 144 -20.23 -10.49 -10.41
C GLU A 144 -19.17 -9.39 -10.31
N LEU A 145 -19.59 -8.12 -10.17
CA LEU A 145 -18.67 -7.00 -10.01
C LEU A 145 -17.82 -7.11 -8.74
N ARG A 146 -18.39 -7.59 -7.63
CA ARG A 146 -17.63 -7.83 -6.39
C ARG A 146 -16.58 -8.92 -6.60
N ALA A 147 -16.94 -10.03 -7.23
CA ALA A 147 -15.99 -11.11 -7.52
C ALA A 147 -14.84 -10.64 -8.44
N ILE A 148 -15.15 -9.85 -9.48
CA ILE A 148 -14.14 -9.27 -10.37
C ILE A 148 -13.22 -8.31 -9.60
N ARG A 149 -13.78 -7.42 -8.78
CA ARG A 149 -12.99 -6.49 -7.96
C ARG A 149 -12.05 -7.24 -7.03
N ASP A 150 -12.54 -8.26 -6.32
CA ASP A 150 -11.75 -9.00 -5.34
C ASP A 150 -10.59 -9.74 -6.03
N ASN A 151 -10.82 -10.33 -7.21
CA ASN A 151 -9.76 -10.94 -8.03
C ASN A 151 -8.73 -9.91 -8.50
N LEU A 152 -9.19 -8.73 -8.95
CA LEU A 152 -8.31 -7.65 -9.40
C LEU A 152 -7.45 -7.11 -8.24
N GLU A 153 -8.02 -6.98 -7.04
CA GLU A 153 -7.27 -6.55 -5.86
C GLU A 153 -6.13 -7.52 -5.51
N ILE A 154 -6.37 -8.84 -5.64
CA ILE A 154 -5.33 -9.86 -5.46
C ILE A 154 -4.25 -9.72 -6.54
N GLU A 155 -4.64 -9.63 -7.81
CA GLU A 155 -3.68 -9.51 -8.93
C GLU A 155 -2.82 -8.24 -8.81
N VAL A 156 -3.43 -7.10 -8.45
CA VAL A 156 -2.70 -5.85 -8.22
C VAL A 156 -1.72 -5.98 -7.05
N ALA A 157 -2.10 -6.66 -5.96
CA ALA A 157 -1.22 -6.88 -4.83
C ALA A 157 0.00 -7.74 -5.21
N GLU A 158 -0.22 -8.83 -5.95
CA GLU A 158 0.86 -9.70 -6.46
C GLU A 158 1.81 -8.93 -7.37
N ARG A 159 1.28 -8.21 -8.36
CA ARG A 159 2.09 -7.42 -9.30
C ARG A 159 2.85 -6.29 -8.60
N THR A 160 2.27 -5.69 -7.58
CA THR A 160 2.94 -4.67 -6.76
C THR A 160 4.11 -5.27 -5.98
N ALA A 161 3.92 -6.46 -5.40
CA ALA A 161 4.99 -7.17 -4.70
C ALA A 161 6.13 -7.57 -5.64
N GLU A 162 5.81 -8.08 -6.84
CA GLU A 162 6.80 -8.39 -7.89
C GLU A 162 7.60 -7.15 -8.29
N LEU A 163 6.93 -6.04 -8.57
CA LEU A 163 7.57 -4.77 -8.94
C LEU A 163 8.47 -4.26 -7.82
N GLN A 164 8.03 -4.35 -6.57
CA GLN A 164 8.83 -3.92 -5.42
C GLN A 164 10.08 -4.78 -5.25
N ALA A 165 9.97 -6.10 -5.43
CA ALA A 165 11.10 -7.03 -5.40
C ALA A 165 12.10 -6.72 -6.53
N ALA A 166 11.60 -6.49 -7.76
CA ALA A 166 12.42 -6.11 -8.91
C ALA A 166 13.14 -4.77 -8.68
N ASN A 167 12.44 -3.76 -8.16
CA ASN A 167 13.03 -2.46 -7.82
C ASN A 167 14.12 -2.59 -6.74
N THR A 168 13.90 -3.42 -5.72
CA THR A 168 14.89 -3.65 -4.67
C THR A 168 16.15 -4.33 -5.23
N LYS A 169 15.97 -5.29 -6.15
CA LYS A 169 17.08 -5.95 -6.86
C LYS A 169 17.85 -4.95 -7.73
N LEU A 170 17.14 -4.14 -8.51
CA LEU A 170 17.74 -3.09 -9.35
C LEU A 170 18.51 -2.08 -8.50
N ALA A 171 17.97 -1.63 -7.37
CA ALA A 171 18.64 -0.71 -6.46
C ALA A 171 19.93 -1.31 -5.88
N THR A 172 19.93 -2.62 -5.58
CA THR A 172 21.12 -3.34 -5.09
C THR A 172 22.18 -3.43 -6.18
N VAL A 173 21.82 -3.82 -7.40
CA VAL A 173 22.73 -3.87 -8.55
C VAL A 173 23.29 -2.48 -8.88
N ALA A 174 22.45 -1.44 -8.84
CA ALA A 174 22.89 -0.07 -9.08
C ALA A 174 23.91 0.39 -8.04
N ARG A 175 23.70 0.07 -6.76
CA ARG A 175 24.65 0.39 -5.68
C ARG A 175 26.00 -0.31 -5.90
N GLU A 176 25.97 -1.58 -6.28
CA GLU A 176 27.17 -2.35 -6.59
C GLU A 176 27.92 -1.78 -7.80
N ALA A 177 27.20 -1.38 -8.86
CA ALA A 177 27.79 -0.72 -10.02
C ALA A 177 28.48 0.60 -9.65
N VAL A 178 27.84 1.43 -8.81
CA VAL A 178 28.46 2.67 -8.30
C VAL A 178 29.71 2.38 -7.48
N HIS A 179 29.67 1.36 -6.63
CA HIS A 179 30.82 0.94 -5.83
C HIS A 179 32.00 0.52 -6.73
N ARG A 180 31.74 -0.35 -7.72
CA ARG A 180 32.74 -0.78 -8.69
C ARG A 180 33.30 0.38 -9.52
N SER A 181 32.44 1.33 -9.92
CA SER A 181 32.88 2.52 -10.63
C SER A 181 33.88 3.34 -9.80
N ARG A 182 33.62 3.54 -8.51
CA ARG A 182 34.57 4.20 -7.60
C ARG A 182 35.89 3.43 -7.52
N ASN A 183 35.84 2.11 -7.42
CA ASN A 183 37.05 1.28 -7.37
C ASN A 183 37.89 1.42 -8.65
N LEU A 184 37.25 1.40 -9.83
CA LEU A 184 37.95 1.60 -11.10
C LEU A 184 38.59 2.98 -11.19
N LEU A 185 37.91 4.03 -10.73
CA LEU A 185 38.47 5.39 -10.70
C LEU A 185 39.70 5.48 -9.79
N SER A 186 39.70 4.80 -8.65
CA SER A 186 40.89 4.73 -7.78
C SER A 186 42.07 4.02 -8.45
N VAL A 187 41.82 2.92 -9.18
CA VAL A 187 42.85 2.22 -9.96
C VAL A 187 43.40 3.09 -11.07
N VAL A 188 42.55 3.77 -11.85
CA VAL A 188 42.96 4.72 -12.89
C VAL A 188 43.83 5.84 -12.30
N GLY A 189 43.46 6.37 -11.14
CA GLY A 189 44.25 7.36 -10.42
C GLY A 189 45.62 6.84 -9.94
N SER A 190 45.73 5.54 -9.63
CA SER A 190 47.02 4.89 -9.33
C SER A 190 47.88 4.75 -10.59
N ILE A 191 47.30 4.29 -11.70
CA ILE A 191 47.98 4.16 -13.00
C ILE A 191 48.52 5.52 -13.45
N ALA A 192 47.75 6.60 -13.31
CA ALA A 192 48.19 7.95 -13.64
C ALA A 192 49.43 8.36 -12.83
N ARG A 193 49.43 8.12 -11.51
CA ARG A 193 50.58 8.45 -10.64
C ARG A 193 51.79 7.57 -10.93
N GLN A 194 51.59 6.30 -11.29
CA GLN A 194 52.68 5.39 -11.63
C GLN A 194 53.33 5.74 -12.97
N SER A 195 52.53 6.09 -13.99
CA SER A 195 53.04 6.52 -15.29
C SER A 195 53.79 7.85 -15.23
N ALA A 196 53.50 8.70 -14.24
CA ALA A 196 54.20 9.97 -14.01
C ALA A 196 55.57 9.79 -13.31
N ARG A 197 55.85 8.62 -12.73
CA ARG A 197 57.08 8.37 -11.98
C ARG A 197 58.22 7.96 -12.94
N GLY A 198 59.26 8.78 -13.04
CA GLY A 198 60.48 8.48 -13.82
C GLY A 198 60.43 8.93 -15.28
N THR A 199 59.43 9.73 -15.65
CA THR A 199 59.20 10.22 -17.02
C THR A 199 59.35 11.74 -17.03
N GLU A 200 60.36 12.28 -17.72
CA GLU A 200 60.58 13.73 -17.86
C GLU A 200 59.82 14.35 -19.05
N ASP A 201 59.38 13.51 -20.00
CA ASP A 201 58.67 13.91 -21.21
C ASP A 201 57.17 13.58 -21.17
N THR A 202 56.35 14.55 -21.56
CA THR A 202 54.88 14.46 -21.55
C THR A 202 54.37 13.41 -22.55
N LYS A 203 55.06 13.22 -23.68
CA LYS A 203 54.65 12.25 -24.69
C LYS A 203 54.79 10.81 -24.19
N THR A 204 55.93 10.48 -23.59
CA THR A 204 56.18 9.16 -22.99
C THR A 204 55.23 8.87 -21.81
N PHE A 205 54.83 9.90 -21.04
CA PHE A 205 53.79 9.76 -20.02
C PHE A 205 52.44 9.33 -20.62
N ILE A 206 51.97 10.03 -21.67
CA ILE A 206 50.68 9.76 -22.32
C ILE A 206 50.69 8.34 -22.91
N GLU A 207 51.76 7.94 -23.60
CA GLU A 207 51.89 6.60 -24.20
C GLU A 207 51.83 5.49 -23.13
N ASN A 208 52.59 5.62 -22.04
CA ASN A 208 52.60 4.64 -20.95
C ASN A 208 51.28 4.57 -20.19
N PHE A 209 50.63 5.73 -19.96
CA PHE A 209 49.32 5.79 -19.33
C PHE A 209 48.24 5.13 -20.19
N GLN A 210 48.19 5.44 -21.49
CA GLN A 210 47.23 4.86 -22.42
C GLN A 210 47.40 3.34 -22.57
N ALA A 211 48.65 2.84 -22.67
CA ALA A 211 48.91 1.41 -22.75
C ALA A 211 48.40 0.66 -21.51
N ARG A 212 48.66 1.18 -20.31
CA ARG A 212 48.18 0.58 -19.06
C ARG A 212 46.67 0.70 -18.87
N LEU A 213 46.07 1.81 -19.31
CA LEU A 213 44.62 2.00 -19.30
C LEU A 213 43.92 1.01 -20.25
N ALA A 214 44.51 0.73 -21.42
CA ALA A 214 43.99 -0.25 -22.37
C ALA A 214 44.01 -1.68 -21.79
N VAL A 215 45.09 -2.08 -21.14
CA VAL A 215 45.19 -3.37 -20.44
C VAL A 215 44.16 -3.49 -19.31
N LEU A 216 43.92 -2.41 -18.56
CA LEU A 216 42.88 -2.38 -17.54
C LEU A 216 41.49 -2.55 -18.16
N ALA A 217 41.18 -1.80 -19.23
CA ALA A 217 39.89 -1.86 -19.91
C ALA A 217 39.58 -3.27 -20.44
N ASP A 218 40.59 -3.94 -21.01
CA ASP A 218 40.48 -5.32 -21.50
C ASP A 218 40.18 -6.30 -20.34
N ALA A 219 40.95 -6.22 -19.25
CA ALA A 219 40.72 -7.03 -18.05
C ALA A 219 39.33 -6.79 -17.42
N THR A 220 38.80 -5.56 -17.49
CA THR A 220 37.46 -5.26 -16.96
C THR A 220 36.36 -5.83 -17.84
N ALA A 221 36.55 -5.85 -19.16
CA ALA A 221 35.61 -6.45 -20.11
C ALA A 221 35.54 -7.97 -19.97
N THR A 222 36.66 -8.64 -19.69
CA THR A 222 36.68 -10.10 -19.45
C THR A 222 35.96 -10.50 -18.16
N VAL A 223 36.15 -9.75 -17.07
CA VAL A 223 35.51 -10.05 -15.77
C VAL A 223 33.99 -9.82 -15.82
N LEU A 224 33.50 -8.91 -16.65
CA LEU A 224 32.06 -8.72 -16.88
C LEU A 224 31.43 -9.87 -17.69
N ALA A 225 32.23 -10.73 -18.32
CA ALA A 225 31.78 -11.84 -19.13
C ALA A 225 31.71 -13.19 -18.38
N GLU A 226 32.25 -13.29 -17.16
CA GLU A 226 32.28 -14.54 -16.39
C GLU A 226 31.57 -14.38 -15.02
N ASP A 227 30.54 -15.20 -14.79
CA ASP A 227 29.80 -15.26 -13.52
C ASP A 227 30.64 -15.92 -12.40
N HIS A 228 30.73 -15.23 -11.25
CA HIS A 228 31.31 -15.62 -9.94
C HIS A 228 32.85 -15.81 -9.84
N VAL A 229 33.48 -15.00 -8.97
CA VAL A 229 34.91 -15.16 -8.62
C VAL A 229 35.06 -16.00 -7.33
N PRO A 230 35.90 -17.06 -7.34
CA PRO A 230 36.17 -17.90 -6.17
C PRO A 230 37.06 -17.21 -5.13
N SER A 231 37.01 -17.70 -3.88
CA SER A 231 37.95 -17.33 -2.81
C SER A 231 39.39 -17.62 -3.26
N ALA A 232 40.27 -16.64 -3.13
CA ALA A 232 41.68 -16.75 -3.52
C ALA A 232 42.55 -17.07 -2.30
N ASP A 233 43.65 -17.79 -2.49
CA ASP A 233 44.69 -17.94 -1.48
C ASP A 233 45.53 -16.66 -1.38
N LEU A 234 45.65 -16.09 -0.18
CA LEU A 234 46.39 -14.86 0.09
C LEU A 234 47.85 -14.95 -0.34
N GLY A 235 48.48 -16.10 -0.15
CA GLY A 235 49.87 -16.33 -0.57
C GLY A 235 50.05 -16.26 -2.08
N THR A 236 49.03 -16.64 -2.84
CA THR A 236 49.00 -16.51 -4.31
C THR A 236 48.87 -15.05 -4.73
N VAL A 237 47.98 -14.29 -4.07
CA VAL A 237 47.78 -12.86 -4.32
C VAL A 237 49.07 -12.07 -4.07
N ILE A 238 49.70 -12.29 -2.92
CA ILE A 238 50.94 -11.61 -2.52
C ILE A 238 52.08 -11.94 -3.49
N ARG A 239 52.28 -13.22 -3.82
CA ARG A 239 53.35 -13.64 -4.74
C ARG A 239 53.17 -13.06 -6.14
N LYS A 240 51.94 -13.07 -6.66
CA LYS A 240 51.64 -12.44 -7.96
C LYS A 240 51.93 -10.94 -7.95
N GLN A 241 51.61 -10.25 -6.85
CA GLN A 241 51.88 -8.82 -6.73
C GLN A 241 53.37 -8.47 -6.66
N LEU A 242 54.19 -9.38 -6.10
CA LEU A 242 55.65 -9.21 -5.95
C LEU A 242 56.48 -9.86 -7.05
N GLU A 243 55.86 -10.61 -7.96
CA GLU A 243 56.53 -11.32 -9.06
C GLU A 243 57.54 -10.44 -9.81
N PRO A 244 57.22 -9.21 -10.26
CA PRO A 244 58.20 -8.37 -10.97
C PRO A 244 59.42 -8.02 -10.13
N VAL A 245 59.24 -7.86 -8.82
CA VAL A 245 60.30 -7.50 -7.88
C VAL A 245 61.14 -8.74 -7.53
N MET A 246 60.50 -9.90 -7.37
CA MET A 246 61.18 -11.17 -7.14
C MET A 246 62.04 -11.57 -8.35
N GLU A 247 61.54 -11.40 -9.58
CA GLU A 247 62.30 -11.66 -10.80
C GLU A 247 63.51 -10.71 -10.94
N THR A 248 63.34 -9.44 -10.57
CA THR A 248 64.39 -8.42 -10.71
C THR A 248 65.50 -8.54 -9.66
N TYR A 249 65.15 -8.82 -8.40
CA TYR A 249 66.11 -8.77 -7.27
C TYR A 249 66.43 -10.15 -6.67
N GLY A 250 65.78 -11.21 -7.15
CA GLY A 250 66.10 -12.60 -6.83
C GLY A 250 66.12 -12.89 -5.32
N ALA A 251 67.24 -13.45 -4.83
CA ALA A 251 67.41 -13.90 -3.45
C ALA A 251 67.29 -12.79 -2.38
N ARG A 252 67.27 -11.52 -2.79
CA ARG A 252 67.10 -10.36 -1.90
C ARG A 252 65.65 -10.14 -1.47
N VAL A 253 64.69 -10.84 -2.07
CA VAL A 253 63.26 -10.75 -1.73
C VAL A 253 62.76 -12.11 -1.26
N ARG A 254 62.38 -12.19 0.02
CA ARG A 254 61.84 -13.42 0.64
C ARG A 254 60.37 -13.24 0.95
N VAL A 255 59.55 -14.21 0.55
CA VAL A 255 58.09 -14.17 0.71
C VAL A 255 57.61 -15.52 1.22
N GLY A 256 56.87 -15.56 2.32
CA GLY A 256 56.30 -16.82 2.83
C GLY A 256 55.31 -16.63 3.97
N GLY A 257 54.37 -17.56 4.12
CA GLY A 257 53.42 -17.52 5.21
C GLY A 257 52.37 -18.63 5.15
N ALA A 258 51.42 -18.58 6.09
CA ALA A 258 50.35 -19.57 6.22
C ALA A 258 49.36 -19.53 5.03
N ALA A 259 48.73 -20.67 4.71
CA ALA A 259 47.64 -20.71 3.73
C ALA A 259 46.40 -20.02 4.33
N VAL A 260 45.93 -18.96 3.67
CA VAL A 260 44.83 -18.12 4.16
C VAL A 260 43.89 -17.82 3.00
N ALA A 261 42.64 -18.24 3.13
CA ALA A 261 41.59 -17.88 2.20
C ALA A 261 41.26 -16.38 2.35
N THR A 262 41.08 -15.71 1.22
CA THR A 262 40.64 -14.32 1.16
C THR A 262 39.51 -14.18 0.15
N ASP A 263 38.55 -13.32 0.45
CA ASP A 263 37.60 -12.82 -0.52
C ASP A 263 38.26 -11.79 -1.46
N ALA A 264 37.55 -11.41 -2.51
CA ALA A 264 38.07 -10.51 -3.53
C ALA A 264 38.37 -9.09 -3.00
N GLU A 265 37.60 -8.61 -2.02
CA GLU A 265 37.75 -7.26 -1.47
C GLU A 265 39.00 -7.18 -0.58
N ALA A 266 39.15 -8.12 0.35
CA ALA A 266 40.31 -8.20 1.22
C ALA A 266 41.60 -8.48 0.43
N ALA A 267 41.53 -9.33 -0.60
CA ALA A 267 42.64 -9.60 -1.50
C ALA A 267 43.12 -8.32 -2.21
N GLN A 268 42.18 -7.49 -2.65
CA GLN A 268 42.47 -6.23 -3.32
C GLN A 268 43.13 -5.23 -2.36
N GLN A 269 42.61 -5.09 -1.13
CA GLN A 269 43.17 -4.17 -0.14
C GLN A 269 44.61 -4.56 0.23
N ILE A 270 44.85 -5.85 0.47
CA ILE A 270 46.21 -6.32 0.77
C ILE A 270 47.13 -6.13 -0.44
N SER A 271 46.66 -6.39 -1.66
CA SER A 271 47.45 -6.14 -2.89
C SER A 271 47.90 -4.69 -3.00
N LEU A 272 47.03 -3.71 -2.66
CA LEU A 272 47.38 -2.29 -2.67
C LEU A 272 48.51 -1.98 -1.67
N VAL A 273 48.44 -2.53 -0.46
CA VAL A 273 49.50 -2.37 0.55
C VAL A 273 50.82 -2.95 0.05
N ILE A 274 50.80 -4.19 -0.44
CA ILE A 274 52.01 -4.85 -0.95
C ILE A 274 52.59 -4.10 -2.14
N HIS A 275 51.75 -3.60 -3.05
CA HIS A 275 52.19 -2.80 -4.20
C HIS A 275 52.91 -1.52 -3.79
N GLU A 276 52.35 -0.77 -2.84
CA GLU A 276 52.97 0.46 -2.34
C GLU A 276 54.26 0.17 -1.57
N LEU A 277 54.29 -0.85 -0.72
CA LEU A 277 55.50 -1.27 0.01
C LEU A 277 56.62 -1.68 -0.96
N ALA A 278 56.31 -2.51 -1.96
CA ALA A 278 57.25 -2.93 -3.00
C ALA A 278 57.81 -1.73 -3.78
N THR A 279 56.93 -0.80 -4.16
CA THR A 279 57.34 0.40 -4.89
C THR A 279 58.22 1.30 -4.05
N ASN A 280 57.93 1.43 -2.75
CA ASN A 280 58.74 2.21 -1.82
C ASN A 280 60.10 1.55 -1.58
N ALA A 281 60.15 0.21 -1.45
CA ALA A 281 61.38 -0.55 -1.29
C ALA A 281 62.35 -0.32 -2.47
N GLN A 282 61.84 -0.29 -3.71
CA GLN A 282 62.66 -0.03 -4.90
C GLN A 282 63.17 1.40 -5.00
N LYS A 283 62.39 2.39 -4.54
CA LYS A 283 62.72 3.81 -4.74
C LYS A 283 63.55 4.39 -3.62
N TYR A 284 63.21 4.02 -2.39
CA TYR A 284 63.69 4.68 -1.18
C TYR A 284 64.18 3.68 -0.13
N GLY A 285 63.84 2.39 -0.28
CA GLY A 285 64.04 1.36 0.73
C GLY A 285 65.11 0.32 0.42
N GLY A 286 64.90 -0.91 0.89
CA GLY A 286 65.88 -2.00 0.88
C GLY A 286 66.31 -2.47 -0.52
N LEU A 287 65.58 -2.10 -1.57
CA LEU A 287 65.89 -2.46 -2.95
C LEU A 287 66.44 -1.29 -3.78
N ALA A 288 66.57 -0.10 -3.20
CA ALA A 288 67.17 1.06 -3.86
C ALA A 288 68.71 0.96 -3.99
N GLY A 289 69.36 0.18 -3.12
CA GLY A 289 70.81 -0.07 -3.14
C GLY A 289 71.19 -1.48 -3.58
N GLU A 290 72.48 -1.80 -3.58
CA GLU A 290 73.01 -3.11 -4.05
C GLU A 290 72.91 -4.24 -3.01
N SER A 291 72.88 -3.92 -1.71
CA SER A 291 73.03 -4.90 -0.62
C SER A 291 71.81 -5.06 0.31
N GLY A 292 70.74 -4.29 0.12
CA GLY A 292 69.58 -4.38 1.00
C GLY A 292 68.67 -5.57 0.69
N GLU A 293 67.89 -6.01 1.68
CA GLU A 293 67.03 -7.18 1.59
C GLU A 293 65.60 -6.85 2.03
N VAL A 294 64.62 -7.54 1.47
CA VAL A 294 63.20 -7.42 1.80
C VAL A 294 62.65 -8.79 2.18
N GLU A 295 61.92 -8.84 3.29
CA GLU A 295 61.25 -10.03 3.78
C GLU A 295 59.79 -9.72 4.08
N LEU A 296 58.89 -10.46 3.45
CA LEU A 296 57.46 -10.44 3.71
C LEU A 296 57.02 -11.78 4.28
N THR A 297 56.55 -11.75 5.53
CA THR A 297 56.01 -12.92 6.21
C THR A 297 54.59 -12.69 6.70
N TRP A 298 53.78 -13.75 6.74
CA TRP A 298 52.49 -13.67 7.42
C TRP A 298 52.14 -14.97 8.14
N GLN A 299 51.44 -14.82 9.27
CA GLN A 299 51.02 -15.93 10.12
C GLN A 299 49.65 -15.66 10.72
N VAL A 300 48.94 -16.73 11.07
CA VAL A 300 47.69 -16.65 11.84
C VAL A 300 48.01 -16.95 13.29
N ALA A 301 47.63 -16.06 14.21
CA ALA A 301 47.77 -16.27 15.65
C ALA A 301 46.45 -15.96 16.36
N ASN A 302 46.25 -16.54 17.54
CA ASN A 302 45.11 -16.21 18.38
C ASN A 302 45.43 -14.92 19.16
N GLY A 303 44.52 -13.96 19.12
CA GLY A 303 44.57 -12.75 19.94
C GLY A 303 44.11 -13.03 21.38
N GLU A 304 44.17 -12.00 22.24
CA GLU A 304 43.76 -12.09 23.65
C GLU A 304 42.30 -12.54 23.84
N ASP A 305 41.45 -12.28 22.85
CA ASP A 305 40.02 -12.64 22.84
C ASP A 305 39.73 -14.02 22.20
N ASP A 306 40.75 -14.87 21.98
CA ASP A 306 40.67 -16.15 21.25
C ASP A 306 40.21 -16.03 19.77
N ALA A 307 40.07 -14.80 19.28
CA ALA A 307 39.86 -14.50 17.87
C ALA A 307 41.14 -14.75 17.07
N GLN A 308 41.01 -15.29 15.86
CA GLN A 308 42.16 -15.47 14.96
C GLN A 308 42.50 -14.17 14.23
N TRP A 309 43.76 -13.81 14.23
CA TRP A 309 44.30 -12.63 13.56
C TRP A 309 45.37 -13.02 12.56
N LEU A 310 45.33 -12.40 11.39
CA LEU A 310 46.44 -12.40 10.44
C LEU A 310 47.43 -11.31 10.86
N HIS A 311 48.67 -11.73 11.08
CA HIS A 311 49.80 -10.85 11.31
C HIS A 311 50.68 -10.89 10.07
N LEU A 312 50.66 -9.82 9.28
CA LEU A 312 51.50 -9.63 8.11
C LEU A 312 52.63 -8.67 8.44
N LYS A 313 53.86 -9.09 8.19
CA LYS A 313 55.06 -8.35 8.50
C LYS A 313 55.93 -8.18 7.26
N TRP A 314 56.16 -6.92 6.91
CA TRP A 314 57.12 -6.51 5.89
C TRP A 314 58.34 -5.90 6.56
N GLN A 315 59.52 -6.38 6.20
CA GLN A 315 60.77 -5.95 6.80
C GLN A 315 61.81 -5.67 5.73
N GLU A 316 62.48 -4.53 5.82
CA GLU A 316 63.55 -4.14 4.92
C GLU A 316 64.84 -3.90 5.70
N THR A 317 65.95 -4.42 5.18
CA THR A 317 67.31 -4.03 5.58
C THR A 317 67.80 -2.98 4.59
N LEU A 318 67.96 -1.75 5.07
CA LEU A 318 68.34 -0.60 4.26
C LEU A 318 69.86 -0.56 4.06
N ALA A 319 70.37 0.33 3.20
CA ALA A 319 71.78 0.72 3.22
C ALA A 319 71.93 1.97 4.11
N GLU A 320 73.09 2.17 4.77
CA GLU A 320 73.31 3.26 5.75
C GLU A 320 72.92 4.66 5.25
N TYR A 321 73.03 4.92 3.94
CA TYR A 321 72.63 6.18 3.33
C TYR A 321 71.10 6.31 3.13
N ALA A 322 70.40 5.21 2.83
CA ALA A 322 68.95 5.19 2.61
C ALA A 322 68.15 5.40 3.90
N ALA A 323 68.66 4.92 5.04
CA ALA A 323 68.05 5.12 6.35
C ALA A 323 67.87 6.61 6.71
N ARG A 324 68.81 7.48 6.32
CA ARG A 324 68.72 8.93 6.58
C ARG A 324 67.67 9.63 5.73
N LEU A 325 67.47 9.20 4.47
CA LEU A 325 66.52 9.80 3.54
C LEU A 325 65.05 9.46 3.88
N LEU A 326 64.81 8.28 4.48
CA LEU A 326 63.47 7.82 4.85
C LEU A 326 62.92 8.49 6.11
N ASP A 327 63.79 8.99 6.98
CA ASP A 327 63.40 9.71 8.21
C ASP A 327 62.79 11.08 7.88
N GLU A 328 63.26 11.73 6.80
CA GLU A 328 62.80 13.05 6.37
C GLU A 328 61.50 13.02 5.53
N SER A 329 61.10 11.87 4.97
CA SER A 329 59.98 11.76 4.01
C SER A 329 58.66 11.20 4.60
N ALA A 330 58.46 11.30 5.91
CA ALA A 330 57.52 10.46 6.66
C ALA A 330 56.02 10.58 6.28
N GLU A 331 55.55 11.68 5.67
CA GLU A 331 54.10 11.94 5.48
C GLU A 331 53.61 11.91 4.01
N GLY A 332 53.99 10.90 3.24
CA GLY A 332 53.44 10.67 1.90
C GLY A 332 52.04 10.02 1.88
N PHE A 333 51.32 10.14 0.76
CA PHE A 333 50.03 9.46 0.52
C PHE A 333 50.13 7.93 0.72
N GLY A 334 51.23 7.31 0.26
CA GLY A 334 51.46 5.87 0.43
C GLY A 334 51.55 5.45 1.90
N THR A 335 52.12 6.30 2.77
CA THR A 335 52.15 6.06 4.22
C THR A 335 50.75 6.13 4.81
N LYS A 336 49.91 7.11 4.40
CA LYS A 336 48.52 7.22 4.86
C LYS A 336 47.65 6.05 4.39
N LEU A 337 47.85 5.59 3.16
CA LEU A 337 47.16 4.43 2.61
C LEU A 337 47.47 3.15 3.40
N THR A 338 48.75 2.90 3.67
CA THR A 338 49.21 1.66 4.34
C THR A 338 49.00 1.65 5.85
N THR A 339 49.02 2.80 6.53
CA THR A 339 48.91 2.86 8.01
C THR A 339 47.52 3.20 8.53
N ARG A 340 46.65 3.83 7.73
CA ARG A 340 45.31 4.27 8.19
C ARG A 340 44.16 3.73 7.35
N ILE A 341 44.24 3.84 6.03
CA ILE A 341 43.09 3.54 5.15
C ILE A 341 42.86 2.03 5.04
N VAL A 342 43.86 1.27 4.60
CA VAL A 342 43.72 -0.18 4.41
C VAL A 342 43.48 -0.92 5.74
N PRO A 343 44.20 -0.62 6.84
CA PRO A 343 43.92 -1.25 8.13
C PRO A 343 42.49 -1.00 8.59
N ALA A 344 41.97 0.23 8.45
CA ALA A 344 40.59 0.54 8.83
C ALA A 344 39.56 -0.24 7.99
N MET A 345 39.79 -0.40 6.67
CA MET A 345 38.92 -1.20 5.80
C MET A 345 38.91 -2.68 6.18
N LEU A 346 40.05 -3.21 6.63
CA LEU A 346 40.19 -4.59 7.08
C LEU A 346 39.89 -4.77 8.59
N LYS A 347 39.33 -3.75 9.25
CA LYS A 347 39.03 -3.75 10.70
C LYS A 347 40.25 -4.11 11.57
N GLY A 348 41.43 -3.73 11.12
CA GLY A 348 42.71 -4.01 11.75
C GLY A 348 43.51 -2.75 12.05
N THR A 349 44.77 -2.96 12.38
CA THR A 349 45.74 -1.91 12.68
C THR A 349 46.99 -2.12 11.87
N ALA A 350 47.70 -1.04 11.57
CA ALA A 350 49.05 -1.16 11.05
C ALA A 350 49.99 -0.18 11.73
N ASP A 351 51.24 -0.60 11.84
CA ASP A 351 52.31 0.19 12.41
C ASP A 351 53.52 0.16 11.48
N ARG A 352 54.27 1.25 11.47
CA ARG A 352 55.48 1.39 10.66
C ARG A 352 56.58 2.01 11.52
N LYS A 353 57.69 1.29 11.65
CA LYS A 353 58.82 1.68 12.49
C LYS A 353 60.13 1.60 11.70
N LEU A 354 60.96 2.61 11.85
CA LEU A 354 62.34 2.63 11.37
C LEU A 354 63.26 2.56 12.59
N ASP A 355 64.04 1.49 12.72
CA ASP A 355 65.01 1.30 13.79
C ASP A 355 66.40 1.08 13.19
N GLY A 356 67.25 2.11 13.33
CA GLY A 356 68.55 2.17 12.69
C GLY A 356 68.47 1.98 11.17
N ASN A 357 68.90 0.82 10.71
CA ASN A 357 68.95 0.46 9.28
C ASN A 357 67.85 -0.55 8.89
N ARG A 358 66.82 -0.71 9.73
CA ARG A 358 65.72 -1.68 9.53
C ARG A 358 64.38 -0.96 9.50
N LEU A 359 63.66 -1.07 8.38
CA LEU A 359 62.29 -0.63 8.28
C LEU A 359 61.35 -1.82 8.50
N THR A 360 60.40 -1.68 9.41
CA THR A 360 59.39 -2.70 9.68
C THR A 360 57.99 -2.11 9.51
N TYR A 361 57.14 -2.80 8.77
CA TYR A 361 55.71 -2.55 8.66
C TYR A 361 54.94 -3.79 9.10
N GLU A 362 54.01 -3.62 10.01
CA GLU A 362 53.18 -4.70 10.55
C GLU A 362 51.71 -4.35 10.32
N LEU A 363 50.98 -5.24 9.66
CA LEU A 363 49.54 -5.16 9.43
C LEU A 363 48.88 -6.32 10.19
N ASN A 364 48.00 -5.97 11.12
CA ASN A 364 47.29 -6.91 11.97
C ASN A 364 45.80 -6.79 11.68
N VAL A 365 45.19 -7.85 11.14
CA VAL A 365 43.78 -7.84 10.75
C VAL A 365 43.06 -9.08 11.28
N PRO A 366 41.81 -8.97 11.75
CA PRO A 366 41.01 -10.14 12.14
C PRO A 366 40.83 -11.09 10.94
N LEU A 367 41.02 -12.39 11.12
CA LEU A 367 40.86 -13.37 10.03
C LEU A 367 39.43 -13.38 9.45
N SER A 368 38.44 -12.98 10.27
CA SER A 368 37.05 -12.81 9.88
C SER A 368 36.82 -11.69 8.87
N SER A 369 37.66 -10.65 8.83
CA SER A 369 37.56 -9.57 7.84
C SER A 369 38.12 -9.96 6.47
N LEU A 370 38.86 -11.06 6.39
CA LEU A 370 39.40 -11.58 5.13
C LEU A 370 38.44 -12.52 4.40
N ASN A 371 37.38 -12.99 5.07
CA ASN A 371 36.42 -13.94 4.53
C ASN A 371 34.98 -13.47 4.80
N ALA A 372 34.71 -12.18 4.65
CA ALA A 372 33.47 -11.56 5.10
C ALA A 372 32.28 -11.96 4.23
N ASN A 373 31.84 -13.21 4.40
CA ASN A 373 30.60 -13.74 3.87
C ASN A 373 29.76 -14.34 5.01
N VAL A 374 29.66 -13.64 6.15
CA VAL A 374 28.60 -13.87 7.14
C VAL A 374 28.21 -12.53 7.81
N SER A 375 27.07 -12.00 7.39
CA SER A 375 26.15 -11.08 8.09
C SER A 375 26.64 -9.68 8.53
N GLY A 376 25.96 -8.64 8.03
CA GLY A 376 25.77 -7.39 8.78
C GLY A 376 25.82 -6.11 7.96
N GLN A 377 24.66 -5.69 7.42
CA GLN A 377 24.41 -4.28 7.09
C GLN A 377 24.64 -3.42 8.35
N GLY A 378 25.71 -2.63 8.39
CA GLY A 378 25.96 -1.73 9.53
C GLY A 378 27.05 -0.68 9.36
N ASP A 379 28.16 -0.98 8.67
CA ASP A 379 29.40 -0.22 8.93
C ASP A 379 29.82 0.84 7.89
N ALA A 380 29.05 1.04 6.81
CA ALA A 380 29.35 2.08 5.81
C ALA A 380 29.32 3.52 6.38
N THR A 381 28.71 3.71 7.55
CA THR A 381 28.54 5.02 8.20
C THR A 381 29.76 5.46 9.03
N LEU A 382 30.63 4.53 9.43
CA LEU A 382 31.81 4.84 10.24
C LEU A 382 32.99 5.33 9.38
N ALA A 383 33.19 4.71 8.21
CA ALA A 383 34.24 5.09 7.26
C ALA A 383 34.00 6.48 6.65
N ALA A 384 32.75 6.83 6.35
CA ALA A 384 32.39 8.15 5.84
C ALA A 384 32.64 9.29 6.86
N ARG A 385 32.55 9.00 8.17
CA ARG A 385 32.80 9.99 9.22
C ARG A 385 34.27 10.25 9.50
N ILE A 386 35.16 9.31 9.19
CA ILE A 386 36.61 9.47 9.38
C ILE A 386 37.22 10.25 8.21
N VAL A 387 36.72 10.03 6.98
CA VAL A 387 37.15 10.79 5.79
C VAL A 387 36.72 12.26 5.86
N ASP A 388 35.61 12.59 6.51
CA ASP A 388 35.15 14.00 6.57
C ASP A 388 35.87 14.81 7.68
N ARG A 389 36.43 14.14 8.69
CA ARG A 389 37.01 14.80 9.88
C ARG A 389 38.50 15.10 9.76
N ASP A 390 39.23 14.33 8.95
CA ASP A 390 40.68 14.48 8.75
C ASP A 390 41.06 15.24 7.47
N PHE A 391 40.09 15.58 6.62
CA PHE A 391 40.31 16.28 5.33
C PHE A 391 39.73 17.70 5.29
N GLY A 392 39.60 18.37 6.44
CA GLY A 392 39.34 19.80 6.49
C GLY A 392 40.37 20.56 5.64
N HIS A 393 39.88 21.21 4.58
CA HIS A 393 40.65 22.07 3.69
C HIS A 393 41.43 23.16 4.45
N PRO A 394 42.59 23.63 3.95
CA PRO A 394 43.25 24.82 4.48
C PRO A 394 42.36 26.07 4.40
#